data_AF-A0A950M7D1-F1
#
_entry.id   AF-A0A950M7D1-F1
#
_cell.length_a   1.000
_cell.length_b   1.000
_cell.length_c   1.000
_cell.angle_alpha   90.00
_cell.angle_beta   90.00
_cell.angle_gamma   90.00
#
_symmetry.space_group_name_H-M   'P 1'
#
loop_
_entity.id
_entity.type
_entity.pdbx_description
1 polymer ?
#
loop_
_entity_poly.entity_id
_entity_poly.type
_entity_poly.pdbx_seq_one_letter_code
_entity_poly.pdbx_strand_id
1 'polypeptide(L)'
;CLTKQYEALLGTENLKIEFTRDGINRLAEIAFSVNEKTENIGARRLYTVMEKLLENESFAAAGEARTVSIDAAYVNERLGELAVNEDLSRYVL
;
A
#
# COMPACT_ATOMS: atom_id res chain seq x y z
N CYS A 1 12.65 6.05 5.06
CA CYS A 1 11.91 5.35 3.97
C CYS A 1 10.50 5.06 4.48
N LEU A 2 9.49 5.26 3.64
CA LEU A 2 8.07 5.15 4.00
C LEU A 2 7.73 3.76 4.56
N THR A 3 8.24 2.70 3.94
CA THR A 3 8.08 1.30 4.40
C THR A 3 8.49 1.10 5.85
N LYS A 4 9.68 1.58 6.24
CA LYS A 4 10.19 1.50 7.62
C LYS A 4 9.33 2.24 8.64
N GLN A 5 8.66 3.32 8.22
CA GLN A 5 7.75 4.05 9.12
C GLN A 5 6.50 3.21 9.41
N TYR A 6 5.91 2.62 8.38
CA TYR A 6 4.74 1.75 8.53
C TYR A 6 5.06 0.44 9.27
N GLU A 7 6.21 -0.17 9.01
CA GLU A 7 6.70 -1.33 9.77
C GLU A 7 6.79 -1.02 11.27
N ALA A 8 7.34 0.14 11.64
CA ALA A 8 7.46 0.56 13.03
C ALA A 8 6.10 0.91 13.66
N LEU A 9 5.23 1.60 12.91
CA LEU A 9 3.92 2.03 13.40
C LEU A 9 3.02 0.84 13.69
N LEU A 10 2.88 -0.09 12.74
CA LEU A 10 2.04 -1.28 12.90
C LEU A 10 2.68 -2.32 13.83
N GLY A 11 4.01 -2.30 13.99
CA GLY A 11 4.70 -3.08 15.01
C GLY A 11 4.22 -2.76 16.44
N THR A 12 3.68 -1.56 16.68
CA THR A 12 3.08 -1.23 17.99
C THR A 12 1.77 -1.96 18.27
N GLU A 13 1.09 -2.43 17.21
CA GLU A 13 -0.17 -3.18 17.26
C GLU A 13 0.05 -4.70 17.14
N ASN A 14 1.26 -5.18 17.42
CA ASN A 14 1.69 -6.57 17.22
C ASN A 14 1.59 -7.06 15.75
N LEU A 15 1.50 -6.15 14.79
CA LEU A 15 1.48 -6.45 13.36
C LEU A 15 2.88 -6.22 12.77
N LYS A 16 3.59 -7.30 12.47
CA LYS A 16 4.89 -7.24 11.79
C LYS A 16 4.68 -7.21 10.28
N ILE A 17 5.14 -6.16 9.61
CA ILE A 17 5.11 -6.07 8.14
C ILE A 17 6.50 -6.33 7.58
N GLU A 18 6.57 -7.12 6.50
CA GLU A 18 7.80 -7.36 5.76
C GLU A 18 7.58 -7.06 4.28
N PHE A 19 8.19 -5.98 3.78
CA PHE A 19 8.14 -5.65 2.37
C PHE A 19 9.19 -6.42 1.58
N THR A 20 8.72 -7.21 0.61
CA THR A 20 9.60 -7.83 -0.37
C THR A 20 10.03 -6.80 -1.43
N ARG A 21 11.10 -7.12 -2.17
CA ARG A 21 11.60 -6.23 -3.25
C ARG A 21 10.58 -6.07 -4.38
N ASP A 22 9.95 -7.16 -4.77
CA ASP A 22 8.91 -7.17 -5.80
C ASP A 22 7.64 -6.45 -5.34
N GLY A 23 7.24 -6.58 -4.06
CA GLY A 23 6.15 -5.78 -3.49
C GLY A 23 6.43 -4.28 -3.53
N ILE A 24 7.66 -3.86 -3.18
CA ILE A 24 8.06 -2.43 -3.25
C ILE A 24 8.03 -1.94 -4.70
N ASN A 25 8.58 -2.71 -5.64
CA ASN A 25 8.55 -2.34 -7.06
C ASN A 25 7.12 -2.20 -7.56
N ARG A 26 6.24 -3.14 -7.18
CA ARG A 26 4.85 -3.10 -7.60
C ARG A 26 4.09 -1.89 -7.04
N LEU A 27 4.36 -1.50 -5.80
CA LEU A 27 3.80 -0.27 -5.22
C LEU A 27 4.24 0.98 -5.99
N ALA A 28 5.51 1.04 -6.38
CA ALA A 28 6.03 2.15 -7.18
C ALA A 28 5.37 2.21 -8.57
N GLU A 29 5.18 1.06 -9.23
CA GLU A 29 4.46 0.97 -10.51
C GLU A 29 3.01 1.46 -10.39
N ILE A 30 2.28 1.06 -9.35
CA ILE A 30 0.90 1.49 -9.14
C ILE A 30 0.85 3.00 -8.89
N ALA A 31 1.69 3.54 -8.00
CA ALA A 31 1.73 4.97 -7.74
C ALA A 31 2.08 5.78 -9.00
N PHE A 32 2.99 5.26 -9.83
CA PHE A 32 3.32 5.87 -11.11
C PHE A 32 2.14 5.83 -12.09
N SER A 33 1.49 4.68 -12.26
CA SER A 33 0.35 4.52 -13.17
C SER A 33 -0.83 5.42 -12.77
N VAL A 34 -1.12 5.55 -11.47
CA VAL A 34 -2.16 6.46 -10.97
C VAL A 34 -1.81 7.92 -11.26
N ASN A 35 -0.54 8.31 -11.09
CA ASN A 35 -0.08 9.66 -11.46
C ASN A 35 -0.24 9.96 -12.96
N GLU A 36 -0.05 8.97 -13.84
CA GLU A 36 -0.26 9.14 -15.29
C GLU A 36 -1.73 9.26 -15.67
N LYS A 37 -2.61 8.51 -14.99
CA LYS A 37 -4.05 8.49 -15.25
C LYS A 37 -4.81 9.65 -14.60
N THR A 38 -4.24 10.25 -13.57
CA THR A 38 -4.89 11.31 -12.80
C THR A 38 -4.00 12.57 -12.76
N GLU A 39 -3.96 13.26 -11.63
CA GLU A 39 -3.02 14.36 -11.43
C GLU A 39 -1.68 13.80 -10.95
N ASN A 40 -0.59 14.18 -11.63
CA ASN A 40 0.74 13.80 -11.19
C ASN A 40 1.19 14.66 -10.00
N ILE A 41 1.06 14.11 -8.80
CA ILE A 41 1.53 14.72 -7.54
C ILE A 41 2.91 14.21 -7.12
N GLY A 42 3.60 13.50 -8.02
CA GLY A 42 4.92 12.91 -7.80
C GLY A 42 4.93 11.87 -6.68
N ALA A 43 6.01 11.86 -5.88
CA ALA A 43 6.22 10.88 -4.82
C ALA A 43 5.17 10.91 -3.69
N ARG A 44 4.36 11.99 -3.58
CA ARG A 44 3.29 12.08 -2.58
C ARG A 44 2.22 11.00 -2.77
N ARG A 45 2.03 10.51 -3.99
CA ARG A 45 1.11 9.41 -4.31
C ARG A 45 1.42 8.12 -3.53
N LEU A 46 2.68 7.91 -3.15
CA LEU A 46 3.06 6.73 -2.38
C LEU A 46 2.41 6.70 -0.99
N TYR A 47 2.03 7.85 -0.41
CA TYR A 47 1.36 7.89 0.88
C TYR A 47 -0.05 7.32 0.80
N THR A 48 -0.87 7.82 -0.13
CA THR A 48 -2.26 7.35 -0.30
C THR A 48 -2.31 5.90 -0.75
N VAL A 49 -1.42 5.48 -1.65
CA VAL A 49 -1.29 4.09 -2.08
C VAL A 49 -0.92 3.16 -0.92
N MET A 50 0.01 3.57 -0.06
CA MET A 50 0.42 2.78 1.11
C MET A 50 -0.68 2.71 2.17
N GLU A 51 -1.36 3.82 2.43
CA GLU A 51 -2.48 3.87 3.38
C GLU A 51 -3.60 2.93 2.93
N LYS A 52 -3.96 2.95 1.63
CA LYS A 52 -4.98 2.06 1.09
C LYS A 52 -4.58 0.59 1.08
N LEU A 53 -3.30 0.29 0.85
CA LEU A 53 -2.76 -1.07 0.96
C LEU A 53 -2.93 -1.66 2.36
N LEU A 54 -2.70 -0.83 3.38
CA LEU A 54 -2.60 -1.25 4.79
C LEU A 54 -3.89 -1.04 5.59
N GLU A 55 -4.90 -0.37 5.03
CA GLU A 55 -6.20 -0.10 5.68
C GLU A 55 -6.82 -1.37 6.29
N ASN A 56 -6.86 -2.46 5.52
CA ASN A 56 -7.43 -3.73 6.00
C ASN A 56 -6.60 -4.37 7.12
N GLU A 57 -5.28 -4.20 7.08
CA GLU A 57 -4.37 -4.78 8.07
C GLU A 57 -4.40 -4.00 9.38
N SER A 58 -4.53 -2.67 9.31
CA SER A 58 -4.75 -1.82 10.48
C SER A 58 -6.10 -2.13 11.15
N PHE A 59 -7.16 -2.40 10.39
CA PHE A 59 -8.45 -2.81 10.97
C PHE A 59 -8.40 -4.20 11.64
N ALA A 60 -7.63 -5.12 11.06
CA ALA A 60 -7.50 -6.49 11.53
C ALA A 60 -6.42 -6.70 12.60
N ALA A 61 -5.70 -5.64 13.01
CA ALA A 61 -4.65 -5.71 14.04
C ALA A 61 -5.19 -5.87 15.48
N ALA A 62 -6.52 -5.83 15.68
CA ALA A 62 -7.13 -6.03 16.98
C ALA A 62 -7.09 -7.50 17.43
N GLY A 63 -6.00 -7.93 18.09
CA GLY A 63 -6.01 -9.14 18.91
C GLY A 63 -4.69 -9.89 18.99
N GLU A 64 -4.22 -10.45 17.87
CA GLU A 64 -3.12 -11.43 17.85
C GLU A 64 -1.89 -10.92 17.11
N ALA A 65 -0.71 -11.34 17.59
CA ALA A 65 0.55 -11.04 16.92
C ALA A 65 0.61 -11.76 15.57
N ARG A 66 0.74 -11.01 14.49
CA ARG A 66 0.70 -11.54 13.12
C ARG A 66 1.81 -10.93 12.27
N THR A 67 2.32 -11.72 11.33
CA THR A 67 3.31 -11.26 10.35
C THR A 67 2.67 -11.26 8.96
N VAL A 68 2.79 -10.15 8.25
CA VAL A 68 2.25 -9.97 6.90
C VAL A 68 3.40 -9.68 5.95
N SER A 69 3.57 -10.53 4.95
CA SER A 69 4.52 -10.29 3.86
C SER A 69 3.82 -9.53 2.74
N ILE A 70 4.37 -8.38 2.37
CA ILE A 70 3.87 -7.57 1.27
C ILE A 70 4.70 -7.92 0.03
N ASP A 71 4.14 -8.81 -0.79
CA ASP A 71 4.67 -9.20 -2.10
C ASP A 71 3.90 -8.58 -3.26
N ALA A 72 4.37 -8.80 -4.49
CA ALA A 72 3.70 -8.26 -5.67
C ALA A 72 2.26 -8.79 -5.82
N ALA A 73 1.97 -10.03 -5.38
CA ALA A 73 0.64 -10.61 -5.45
C ALA A 73 -0.31 -9.91 -4.47
N TYR A 74 0.13 -9.72 -3.23
CA TYR A 74 -0.58 -8.98 -2.19
C TYR A 74 -0.92 -7.56 -2.64
N VAL A 75 0.05 -6.86 -3.24
CA VAL A 75 -0.16 -5.50 -3.76
C VAL A 75 -1.20 -5.50 -4.89
N ASN A 76 -1.15 -6.48 -5.80
CA ASN A 76 -2.12 -6.60 -6.89
C ASN A 76 -3.53 -6.93 -6.42
N GLU A 77 -3.66 -7.83 -5.45
CA GLU A 77 -4.97 -8.19 -4.89
C GLU A 77 -5.65 -6.97 -4.26
N ARG A 78 -4.89 -6.15 -3.55
CA ARG A 78 -5.44 -4.99 -2.82
C ARG A 78 -5.66 -3.76 -3.70
N LEU A 79 -4.75 -3.50 -4.64
CA LEU A 79 -4.70 -2.23 -5.37
C LEU A 79 -4.89 -2.39 -6.89
N GLY A 80 -4.92 -3.62 -7.41
CA GLY A 80 -4.98 -3.89 -8.85
C GLY A 80 -6.23 -3.31 -9.50
N GLU A 81 -7.42 -3.59 -8.95
CA GLU A 81 -8.67 -3.06 -9.49
C GLU A 81 -8.77 -1.53 -9.36
N LEU A 82 -8.32 -0.99 -8.23
CA LEU A 82 -8.31 0.45 -7.97
C LEU A 82 -7.41 1.20 -8.96
N ALA A 83 -6.24 0.65 -9.28
CA ALA A 83 -5.30 1.24 -10.21
C ALA A 83 -5.76 1.19 -11.68
N VAL A 84 -6.65 0.25 -12.03
CA VAL A 84 -7.20 0.16 -13.39
C VAL A 84 -8.34 1.15 -13.60
N ASN A 85 -9.16 1.40 -12.58
CA ASN A 85 -10.31 2.27 -12.68
C ASN A 85 -9.97 3.74 -12.38
N GLU A 86 -10.04 4.58 -13.41
CA GLU A 86 -9.63 5.99 -13.40
C GLU A 86 -10.52 6.86 -12.50
N ASP A 87 -11.83 6.59 -12.47
CA ASP A 87 -12.77 7.29 -11.59
C ASP A 87 -12.52 6.92 -10.13
N LEU A 88 -12.38 5.63 -9.81
CA LEU A 88 -12.06 5.17 -8.46
C LEU A 88 -10.68 5.67 -7.99
N SER A 89 -9.68 5.64 -8.86
CA SER A 89 -8.36 6.21 -8.58
C SER A 89 -8.44 7.69 -8.22
N ARG A 90 -9.29 8.47 -8.87
CA ARG A 90 -9.42 9.92 -8.61
C ARG A 90 -10.04 10.26 -7.26
N TYR A 91 -10.91 9.40 -6.74
CA TYR A 91 -11.62 9.63 -5.46
C TYR A 91 -11.00 8.92 -4.26
N VAL A 92 -10.22 7.85 -4.49
CA VAL A 92 -9.74 6.94 -3.43
C VAL A 92 -8.21 6.92 -3.30
N LEU A 93 -7.46 7.31 -4.34
CA LEU A 93 -5.99 7.21 -4.40
C LEU A 93 -5.29 8.54 -4.69
#